data_AF-A0A2V8LRS8-F1
#
_entry.id   AF-A0A2V8LRS8-F1
#
_cell.length_a   1.000
_cell.length_b   1.000
_cell.length_c   1.000
_cell.angle_alpha   90.00
_cell.angle_beta   90.00
_cell.angle_gamma   90.00
#
_symmetry.space_group_name_H-M   'P 1'
#
loop_
_entity.id
_entity.type
_entity.pdbx_description
1 polymer ?
#
loop_
_entity_poly.entity_id
_entity_poly.type
_entity_poly.pdbx_seq_one_letter_code
_entity_poly.pdbx_strand_id
1 'polypeptide(L)'
;MRTFAIVPSTGNPPGKPAGPNRGTPFIVNGKIFPAGVLPTGAAHNDPGGSGSLGDWICRGILTSDLSDQLSGAEKVGFDTTQMFVFGSDKTAIWTEGLEAGLGEAGVKTHRIILGGTGQFRSASGEVLQDSLGTNATGAPNIRLTFTFAKHDRD
;
A
#
# COMPACT_ATOMS: atom_id res chain seq x y z
N MET A 1 13.12 -25.71 12.83
CA MET A 1 14.10 -24.73 12.32
C MET A 1 14.09 -24.80 10.80
N ARG A 2 13.95 -23.65 10.11
CA ARG A 2 14.09 -23.59 8.64
C ARG A 2 15.30 -22.70 8.34
N THR A 3 16.19 -23.18 7.48
CA THR A 3 17.40 -22.46 7.07
C THR A 3 17.33 -22.22 5.57
N PHE A 4 17.75 -21.04 5.14
CA PHE A 4 17.77 -20.65 3.73
C PHE A 4 19.18 -20.12 3.37
N ALA A 5 19.63 -20.38 2.15
CA ALA A 5 20.83 -19.77 1.56
C ALA A 5 20.39 -18.77 0.47
N ILE A 6 21.07 -17.63 0.36
CA ILE A 6 20.69 -16.52 -0.53
C ILE A 6 21.88 -16.17 -1.42
N VAL A 7 21.65 -16.02 -2.73
CA VAL A 7 22.62 -15.47 -3.70
C VAL A 7 22.09 -14.09 -4.14
N PRO A 8 22.65 -12.97 -3.63
CA PRO A 8 22.17 -11.63 -3.95
C PRO A 8 22.67 -11.16 -5.33
N SER A 9 21.98 -10.17 -5.91
CA SER A 9 22.46 -9.38 -7.05
C SER A 9 22.39 -7.89 -6.71
N THR A 10 22.99 -7.04 -7.55
CA THR A 10 22.95 -5.57 -7.36
C THR A 10 21.58 -4.96 -7.64
N GLY A 11 20.65 -5.72 -8.24
CA GLY A 11 19.30 -5.26 -8.56
C GLY A 11 19.22 -4.18 -9.65
N ASN A 12 20.34 -3.71 -10.21
CA ASN A 12 20.37 -2.62 -11.19
C ASN A 12 21.13 -3.03 -12.47
N PRO A 13 20.48 -3.77 -13.39
CA PRO A 13 21.09 -4.13 -14.66
C PRO A 13 21.27 -2.89 -15.55
N PRO A 14 22.35 -2.80 -16.35
CA PRO A 14 22.55 -1.73 -17.32
C PRO A 14 21.47 -1.74 -18.41
N GLY A 15 21.19 -0.56 -19.00
CA GLY A 15 20.25 -0.43 -20.11
C GLY A 15 18.78 -0.24 -19.71
N LYS A 16 18.53 0.34 -18.52
CA LYS A 16 17.17 0.60 -18.04
C LYS A 16 16.37 1.49 -19.00
N PRO A 17 15.07 1.20 -19.21
CA PRO A 17 14.20 2.07 -19.98
C PRO A 17 14.08 3.46 -19.32
N ALA A 18 13.65 4.44 -20.11
CA ALA A 18 13.33 5.76 -19.57
C ALA A 18 12.09 5.68 -18.67
N GLY A 19 12.13 6.36 -17.51
CA GLY A 19 11.01 6.43 -16.56
C GLY A 19 11.40 6.02 -15.14
N PRO A 20 10.42 5.94 -14.21
CA PRO A 20 10.64 5.45 -12.86
C PRO A 20 11.06 3.97 -12.91
N ASN A 21 12.32 3.73 -12.53
CA ASN A 21 12.90 2.40 -12.49
C ASN A 21 12.93 1.87 -11.05
N ARG A 22 13.22 0.58 -10.89
CA ARG A 22 13.48 -0.04 -9.60
C ARG A 22 14.41 0.82 -8.75
N GLY A 23 14.06 1.00 -7.48
CA GLY A 23 14.77 1.85 -6.52
C GLY A 23 14.28 3.30 -6.47
N THR A 24 13.42 3.73 -7.40
CA THR A 24 12.84 5.08 -7.37
C THR A 24 11.92 5.25 -6.14
N PRO A 25 12.16 6.23 -5.26
CA PRO A 25 11.27 6.50 -4.13
C PRO A 25 10.06 7.32 -4.57
N PHE A 26 8.96 7.19 -3.84
CA PHE A 26 7.75 7.97 -4.08
C PHE A 26 6.97 8.25 -2.79
N ILE A 27 6.11 9.26 -2.85
CA ILE A 27 5.10 9.57 -1.85
C ILE A 27 3.76 9.77 -2.57
N VAL A 28 2.70 9.12 -2.10
CA VAL A 28 1.32 9.34 -2.56
C VAL A 28 0.46 9.72 -1.36
N ASN A 29 -0.37 10.75 -1.53
CA ASN A 29 -1.34 11.17 -0.52
C ASN A 29 -2.75 10.77 -0.95
N GLY A 30 -3.61 10.52 0.03
CA GLY A 30 -5.01 10.19 -0.19
C GLY A 30 -5.87 10.45 1.05
N LYS A 31 -7.14 10.08 0.94
CA LYS A 31 -8.13 10.18 2.01
C LYS A 31 -8.68 8.80 2.35
N ILE A 32 -9.05 8.60 3.61
CA ILE A 32 -9.65 7.37 4.11
C ILE A 32 -11.17 7.50 4.05
N PHE A 33 -11.87 6.53 3.48
CA PHE A 33 -13.33 6.53 3.40
C PHE A 33 -13.92 5.28 4.08
N PRO A 34 -15.20 5.31 4.50
CA PRO A 34 -15.88 4.11 4.98
C PRO A 34 -15.84 2.95 3.98
N ALA A 35 -15.82 1.73 4.49
CA ALA A 35 -15.85 0.54 3.65
C ALA A 35 -17.10 0.52 2.75
N GLY A 36 -16.92 0.12 1.49
CA GLY A 36 -18.01 0.01 0.51
C GLY A 36 -18.32 1.29 -0.28
N VAL A 37 -17.68 2.43 0.03
CA VAL A 37 -17.92 3.70 -0.69
C VAL A 37 -17.20 3.77 -2.03
N LEU A 38 -15.99 3.20 -2.11
CA LEU A 38 -15.19 3.28 -3.34
C LEU A 38 -15.66 2.25 -4.39
N PRO A 39 -15.86 2.67 -5.66
CA PRO A 39 -16.21 1.78 -6.76
C PRO A 39 -15.04 0.86 -7.14
N THR A 40 -15.35 -0.20 -7.89
CA THR A 40 -14.35 -1.12 -8.48
C THR A 40 -14.17 -0.84 -9.97
N GLY A 41 -12.96 -1.02 -10.50
CA GLY A 41 -12.58 -0.79 -11.88
C GLY A 41 -11.99 0.62 -12.10
N ALA A 42 -12.04 1.10 -13.34
CA ALA A 42 -11.68 2.47 -13.67
C ALA A 42 -12.82 3.41 -13.26
N ALA A 43 -12.58 4.26 -12.26
CA ALA A 43 -13.58 5.12 -11.67
C ALA A 43 -13.22 6.61 -11.73
N HIS A 44 -14.20 7.46 -11.43
CA HIS A 44 -14.08 8.91 -11.46
C HIS A 44 -14.28 9.57 -10.08
N ASN A 45 -14.11 8.81 -8.99
CA ASN A 45 -14.19 9.36 -7.65
C ASN A 45 -13.02 10.33 -7.38
N ASP A 46 -13.32 11.43 -6.71
CA ASP A 46 -12.34 12.44 -6.31
C ASP A 46 -11.57 11.97 -5.06
N PRO A 47 -10.23 11.83 -5.12
CA PRO A 47 -9.43 11.49 -3.94
C PRO A 47 -9.46 12.57 -2.84
N GLY A 48 -9.89 13.79 -3.15
CA GLY A 48 -10.11 14.90 -2.19
C GLY A 48 -11.56 15.09 -1.74
N GLY A 49 -12.47 14.19 -2.14
CA GLY A 49 -13.90 14.30 -1.87
C GLY A 49 -14.27 14.35 -0.37
N SER A 50 -15.46 14.86 -0.07
CA SER A 50 -15.98 14.94 1.30
C SER A 50 -16.37 13.56 1.87
N GLY A 51 -16.53 13.47 3.19
CA GLY A 51 -16.88 12.22 3.87
C GLY A 51 -15.68 11.35 4.28
N SER A 52 -14.47 11.90 4.21
CA SER A 52 -13.26 11.21 4.66
C SER A 52 -13.22 11.05 6.19
N LEU A 53 -12.77 9.89 6.66
CA LEU A 53 -12.48 9.58 8.06
C LEU A 53 -11.11 10.08 8.51
N GLY A 54 -10.23 10.42 7.57
CA GLY A 54 -8.85 10.83 7.85
C GLY A 54 -7.99 10.91 6.60
N ASP A 55 -6.70 11.08 6.82
CA ASP A 55 -5.67 11.18 5.79
C ASP A 55 -4.91 9.86 5.65
N TRP A 56 -4.54 9.54 4.42
CA TRP A 56 -3.68 8.40 4.10
C TRP A 56 -2.42 8.89 3.39
N ILE A 57 -1.28 8.38 3.83
CA ILE A 57 0.02 8.70 3.23
C ILE A 57 0.72 7.38 2.94
N CYS A 58 1.12 7.17 1.69
CA CYS A 58 1.98 6.08 1.28
C CYS A 58 3.36 6.62 0.95
N ARG A 59 4.39 6.02 1.56
CA ARG A 59 5.79 6.22 1.21
C ARG A 59 6.33 4.89 0.73
N GLY A 60 6.99 4.86 -0.41
CA GLY A 60 7.48 3.61 -0.95
C GLY A 60 8.67 3.74 -1.88
N ILE A 61 9.12 2.58 -2.33
CA ILE A 61 10.11 2.41 -3.40
C ILE A 61 9.56 1.45 -4.46
N LEU A 62 9.98 1.64 -5.70
CA LEU A 62 9.73 0.67 -6.76
C LEU A 62 10.64 -0.55 -6.56
N THR A 63 10.08 -1.75 -6.49
CA THR A 63 10.84 -3.03 -6.44
C THR A 63 11.03 -3.64 -7.83
N SER A 64 10.30 -3.15 -8.82
CA SER A 64 10.45 -3.42 -10.26
C SER A 64 10.27 -2.13 -11.07
N ASP A 65 10.69 -2.11 -12.34
CA ASP A 65 10.53 -0.93 -13.20
C ASP A 65 9.04 -0.66 -13.46
N LEU A 66 8.62 0.61 -13.49
CA LEU A 66 7.20 0.95 -13.67
C LEU A 66 6.63 0.44 -15.00
N SER A 67 7.46 0.38 -16.05
CA SER A 67 7.08 -0.17 -17.36
C SER A 67 6.68 -1.65 -17.27
N ASP A 68 7.36 -2.42 -16.43
CA ASP A 68 7.10 -3.85 -16.27
C ASP A 68 5.80 -4.07 -15.50
N GLN A 69 5.50 -3.17 -14.56
CA GLN A 69 4.24 -3.17 -13.83
C GLN A 69 3.06 -2.81 -14.72
N LEU A 70 3.19 -1.76 -15.53
CA LEU A 70 2.14 -1.28 -16.44
C LEU A 70 1.85 -2.28 -17.57
N SER A 71 2.87 -3.04 -18.02
CA SER A 71 2.70 -4.12 -19.00
C SER A 71 2.19 -5.42 -18.40
N GLY A 72 2.17 -5.53 -17.06
CA GLY A 72 1.79 -6.74 -16.32
C GLY A 72 2.87 -7.81 -16.27
N ALA A 73 4.09 -7.53 -16.75
CA ALA A 73 5.24 -8.42 -16.63
C ALA A 73 5.65 -8.62 -15.16
N GLU A 74 5.47 -7.60 -14.31
CA GLU A 74 5.71 -7.65 -12.87
C GLU A 74 4.48 -7.20 -12.09
N LYS A 75 3.81 -8.15 -11.42
CA LYS A 75 2.58 -7.83 -10.67
C LYS A 75 2.86 -7.17 -9.33
N VAL A 76 3.93 -7.56 -8.64
CA VAL A 76 4.34 -7.02 -7.34
C VAL A 76 5.50 -6.06 -7.58
N GLY A 77 5.28 -4.77 -7.36
CA GLY A 77 6.20 -3.75 -7.87
C GLY A 77 6.54 -2.63 -6.90
N PHE A 78 6.03 -2.69 -5.69
CA PHE A 78 6.33 -1.71 -4.66
C PHE A 78 6.57 -2.37 -3.31
N ASP A 79 7.43 -1.75 -2.52
CA ASP A 79 7.50 -1.93 -1.07
C ASP A 79 7.17 -0.59 -0.42
N THR A 80 6.20 -0.60 0.50
CA THR A 80 5.61 0.65 1.01
C THR A 80 5.36 0.59 2.50
N THR A 81 5.57 1.74 3.14
CA THR A 81 4.96 2.08 4.43
C THR A 81 3.71 2.91 4.18
N GLN A 82 2.56 2.49 4.69
CA GLN A 82 1.31 3.28 4.64
C GLN A 82 0.90 3.75 6.03
N MET A 83 0.48 5.01 6.10
CA MET A 83 0.16 5.73 7.32
C MET A 83 -1.30 6.15 7.26
N PHE A 84 -2.09 5.75 8.25
CA PHE A 84 -3.51 6.02 8.35
C PHE A 84 -3.72 6.98 9.52
N VAL A 85 -4.01 8.25 9.25
CA VAL A 85 -4.09 9.32 10.25
C VAL A 85 -5.54 9.76 10.42
N PHE A 86 -6.14 9.46 11.58
CA PHE A 86 -7.53 9.78 11.87
C PHE A 86 -7.62 11.07 12.69
N GLY A 87 -7.69 12.20 11.98
CA GLY A 87 -7.83 13.55 12.53
C GLY A 87 -6.55 14.14 13.14
N SER A 88 -5.66 13.33 13.73
CA SER A 88 -4.33 13.76 14.19
C SER A 88 -3.36 12.58 14.32
N ASP A 89 -2.07 12.88 14.46
CA ASP A 89 -1.01 11.92 14.73
C ASP A 89 -1.15 11.17 16.07
N LYS A 90 -2.04 11.63 16.97
CA LYS A 90 -2.40 10.92 18.21
C LYS A 90 -3.29 9.70 17.96
N THR A 91 -3.90 9.60 16.78
CA THR A 91 -4.79 8.50 16.41
C THR A 91 -4.43 8.03 15.01
N ALA A 92 -3.35 7.25 14.93
CA ALA A 92 -2.83 6.80 13.64
C ALA A 92 -2.29 5.36 13.67
N ILE A 93 -2.24 4.71 12.51
CA ILE A 93 -1.74 3.33 12.30
C ILE A 93 -0.71 3.33 11.17
N TRP A 94 0.37 2.55 11.33
CA TRP A 94 1.37 2.30 10.30
C TRP A 94 1.33 0.84 9.87
N THR A 95 1.48 0.63 8.56
CA THR A 95 1.59 -0.71 7.97
C THR A 95 2.76 -0.74 7.00
N GLU A 96 3.35 -1.92 6.81
CA GLU A 96 4.41 -2.15 5.83
C GLU A 96 4.15 -3.41 5.03
N GLY A 97 4.50 -3.39 3.75
CA GLY A 97 4.38 -4.56 2.89
C GLY A 97 4.44 -4.24 1.42
N LEU A 98 4.39 -5.31 0.64
CA LEU A 98 4.43 -5.25 -0.81
C LEU A 98 3.07 -4.80 -1.38
N GLU A 99 3.10 -4.09 -2.49
CA GLU A 99 1.90 -3.74 -3.27
C GLU A 99 1.98 -4.31 -4.68
N ALA A 100 0.80 -4.64 -5.20
CA ALA A 100 0.64 -5.29 -6.48
C ALA A 100 -0.62 -4.81 -7.21
N GLY A 101 -0.68 -5.07 -8.52
CA GLY A 101 -1.89 -4.85 -9.31
C GLY A 101 -2.17 -3.37 -9.57
N LEU A 102 -1.14 -2.61 -9.96
CA LEU A 102 -1.26 -1.20 -10.34
C LEU A 102 -2.41 -1.01 -11.35
N GLY A 103 -3.56 -0.52 -10.84
CA GLY A 103 -4.79 -0.33 -11.62
C GLY A 103 -5.59 -1.59 -11.97
N GLU A 104 -5.08 -2.79 -11.65
CA GLU A 104 -5.80 -4.07 -11.83
C GLU A 104 -6.68 -4.34 -10.60
N ALA A 105 -7.99 -4.42 -10.79
CA ALA A 105 -8.93 -4.73 -9.70
C ALA A 105 -8.89 -6.21 -9.30
N GLY A 106 -9.10 -6.49 -8.01
CA GLY A 106 -9.15 -7.84 -7.45
C GLY A 106 -7.79 -8.44 -7.08
N VAL A 107 -6.70 -7.71 -7.31
CA VAL A 107 -5.36 -8.11 -6.86
C VAL A 107 -5.23 -7.87 -5.36
N LYS A 108 -4.82 -8.91 -4.62
CA LYS A 108 -4.71 -8.88 -3.16
C LYS A 108 -3.26 -9.03 -2.71
N THR A 109 -2.87 -8.26 -1.70
CA THR A 109 -1.55 -8.33 -1.05
C THR A 109 -1.70 -8.33 0.46
N HIS A 110 -0.73 -8.93 1.14
CA HIS A 110 -0.67 -9.00 2.60
C HIS A 110 0.38 -8.02 3.12
N ARG A 111 0.02 -7.34 4.20
CA ARG A 111 0.86 -6.33 4.85
C ARG A 111 0.86 -6.60 6.35
N ILE A 112 1.89 -6.12 7.04
CA ILE A 112 1.95 -6.16 8.49
C ILE A 112 1.51 -4.83 9.09
N ILE A 113 0.89 -4.88 10.27
CA ILE A 113 0.69 -3.70 11.11
C ILE A 113 1.97 -3.50 11.91
N LEU A 114 2.66 -2.38 11.68
CA LEU A 114 3.88 -2.02 12.40
C LEU A 114 3.59 -1.48 13.80
N GLY A 115 2.46 -0.79 13.96
CA GLY A 115 2.13 -0.08 15.18
C GLY A 115 1.12 1.03 14.94
N GLY A 116 0.91 1.83 15.98
CA GLY A 116 0.07 3.01 15.92
C GLY A 116 0.28 3.92 17.12
N THR A 117 -0.53 4.95 17.21
CA THR A 117 -0.54 5.93 18.30
C THR A 117 -1.90 5.98 19.00
N GLY A 118 -1.93 6.50 20.23
CA GLY A 118 -3.15 6.66 21.03
C GLY A 118 -3.91 5.37 21.26
N GLN A 119 -5.13 5.27 20.73
CA GLN A 119 -5.95 4.06 20.85
C GLN A 119 -5.34 2.86 20.10
N PHE A 120 -4.43 3.10 19.15
CA PHE A 120 -3.73 2.07 18.37
C PHE A 120 -2.29 1.80 18.84
N ARG A 121 -1.88 2.31 20.01
CA ARG A 121 -0.50 2.23 20.52
C ARG A 121 0.08 0.81 20.67
N SER A 122 -0.78 -0.21 20.68
CA SER A 122 -0.41 -1.62 20.80
C SER A 122 -0.88 -2.43 19.60
N ALA A 123 -1.25 -1.76 18.50
CA ALA A 123 -1.71 -2.42 17.29
C ALA A 123 -0.59 -3.24 16.66
N SER A 124 -0.86 -4.51 16.42
CA SER A 124 -0.04 -5.40 15.59
C SER A 124 -0.97 -6.39 14.89
N GLY A 125 -0.48 -7.12 13.89
CA GLY A 125 -1.27 -8.07 13.12
C GLY A 125 -1.05 -7.91 11.62
N GLU A 126 -2.07 -8.24 10.84
CA GLU A 126 -2.00 -8.27 9.38
C GLU A 126 -3.06 -7.37 8.75
N VAL A 127 -2.78 -6.92 7.52
CA VAL A 127 -3.72 -6.19 6.69
C VAL A 127 -3.79 -6.85 5.33
N LEU A 128 -5.01 -7.15 4.89
CA LEU A 128 -5.28 -7.53 3.51
C LEU A 128 -5.58 -6.27 2.71
N GLN A 129 -4.71 -5.95 1.74
CA GLN A 129 -4.95 -4.90 0.77
C GLN A 129 -5.54 -5.49 -0.50
N ASP A 130 -6.66 -4.92 -0.95
CA ASP A 130 -7.37 -5.29 -2.17
C ASP A 130 -7.39 -4.10 -3.12
N SER A 131 -6.81 -4.27 -4.31
CA SER A 131 -6.88 -3.28 -5.37
C SER A 131 -8.30 -3.23 -5.92
N LEU A 132 -8.89 -2.05 -5.91
CA LEU A 132 -10.22 -1.79 -6.48
C LEU A 132 -10.13 -1.18 -7.89
N GLY A 133 -8.94 -1.07 -8.49
CA GLY A 133 -8.75 -0.35 -9.75
C GLY A 133 -8.27 1.08 -9.51
N THR A 134 -8.73 2.05 -10.32
CA THR A 134 -8.20 3.43 -10.32
C THR A 134 -9.27 4.48 -10.06
N ASN A 135 -8.85 5.65 -9.58
CA ASN A 135 -9.69 6.84 -9.41
C ASN A 135 -9.51 7.84 -10.57
N ALA A 136 -10.11 9.03 -10.45
CA ALA A 136 -10.09 10.06 -11.48
C ALA A 136 -8.68 10.54 -11.91
N THR A 137 -7.66 10.33 -11.08
CA THR A 137 -6.26 10.71 -11.38
C THR A 137 -5.45 9.56 -11.99
N GLY A 138 -6.03 8.36 -12.08
CA GLY A 138 -5.32 7.13 -12.42
C GLY A 138 -4.59 6.49 -11.23
N ALA A 139 -4.58 7.11 -10.05
CA ALA A 139 -4.06 6.50 -8.83
C ALA A 139 -4.97 5.37 -8.33
N PRO A 140 -4.44 4.36 -7.61
CA PRO A 140 -5.22 3.21 -7.21
C PRO A 140 -6.28 3.56 -6.16
N ASN A 141 -7.48 3.01 -6.33
CA ASN A 141 -8.42 2.82 -5.23
C ASN A 141 -8.05 1.51 -4.52
N ILE A 142 -7.95 1.53 -3.20
CA ILE A 142 -7.60 0.34 -2.41
C ILE A 142 -8.57 0.16 -1.23
N ARG A 143 -8.82 -1.10 -0.88
CA ARG A 143 -9.53 -1.49 0.34
C ARG A 143 -8.58 -2.22 1.27
N LEU A 144 -8.56 -1.80 2.54
CA LEU A 144 -7.69 -2.36 3.56
C LEU A 144 -8.58 -3.04 4.60
N THR A 145 -8.31 -4.32 4.88
CA THR A 145 -8.98 -5.08 5.93
C THR A 145 -7.97 -5.43 7.02
N PHE A 146 -8.12 -4.82 8.19
CA PHE A 146 -7.20 -4.98 9.32
C PHE A 146 -7.63 -6.16 10.19
N THR A 147 -6.69 -7.04 10.50
CA THR A 147 -6.84 -8.11 11.50
C THR A 147 -5.82 -7.88 12.60
N PHE A 148 -6.29 -7.38 13.75
CA PHE A 148 -5.41 -7.13 14.89
C PHE A 148 -5.10 -8.44 15.62
N ALA A 149 -3.82 -8.62 15.97
CA ALA A 149 -3.41 -9.69 16.86
C ALA A 149 -4.06 -9.50 18.22
N LYS A 150 -4.49 -10.62 18.82
CA LYS A 150 -4.99 -10.61 20.19
C LYS A 150 -3.80 -10.47 21.13
N HIS A 151 -3.80 -9.42 21.94
CA HIS A 151 -2.91 -9.31 23.10
C HIS A 151 -3.72 -9.71 24.33
N ASP A 152 -3.32 -10.79 24.98
CA ASP A 152 -3.87 -11.10 26.30
C ASP A 152 -3.42 -9.97 27.24
N ARG A 153 -4.37 -9.41 27.99
CA ARG A 153 -4.08 -8.40 29.00
C ARG A 153 -3.59 -9.14 30.24
N ASP A 154 -2.36 -8.85 30.68
CA ASP A 154 -1.87 -9.22 32.01
C ASP A 154 -2.78 -8.68 33.11
#